data_AF-A0A382DCV5-F1
#
_entry.id   AF-A0A382DCV5-F1
#
_cell.length_a   1.000
_cell.length_b   1.000
_cell.length_c   1.000
_cell.angle_alpha   90.00
_cell.angle_beta   90.00
_cell.angle_gamma   90.00
#
_symmetry.space_group_name_H-M   'P 1'
#
loop_
_entity.id
_entity.type
_entity.pdbx_description
1 polymer ?
#
loop_
_entity_poly.entity_id
_entity_poly.type
_entity_poly.pdbx_seq_one_letter_code
_entity_poly.pdbx_strand_id
1 'polypeptide(L)'
;MLAVAQTRQVLSDIARAMSVCAEQPAHKNAIERFRTQIPAADEKPFDPSPLEPVSLALAVDTRLARQLTSFAGQLPWRETQRMPGQGNKAVLCSLDELFVFEELTSGLLWLEPGVAYPEHNHPPPELYFTLSGTAEWRFGGSDQYRSVSA
;
A
#
# COMPACT_ATOMS: atom_id res chain seq x y z
N MET A 1 14.89 -12.46 -5.59
CA MET A 1 15.02 -12.99 -4.21
C MET A 1 15.37 -11.92 -3.16
N LEU A 2 16.11 -10.84 -3.47
CA LEU A 2 16.40 -9.76 -2.49
C LEU A 2 15.15 -8.95 -2.10
N ALA A 3 14.31 -8.59 -3.08
CA ALA A 3 13.14 -7.74 -2.87
C ALA A 3 12.07 -8.37 -1.96
N VAL A 4 11.89 -9.70 -1.95
CA VAL A 4 10.84 -10.36 -1.14
C VAL A 4 11.13 -10.23 0.36
N ALA A 5 12.35 -10.56 0.78
CA ALA A 5 12.75 -10.45 2.18
C ALA A 5 12.71 -8.99 2.66
N GLN A 6 13.16 -8.05 1.83
CA GLN A 6 13.06 -6.61 2.13
C GLN A 6 11.60 -6.15 2.22
N THR A 7 10.73 -6.63 1.33
CA THR A 7 9.29 -6.38 1.36
C THR A 7 8.68 -6.90 2.66
N ARG A 8 8.92 -8.17 3.01
CA ARG A 8 8.40 -8.77 4.26
C ARG A 8 8.82 -7.96 5.49
N GLN A 9 10.08 -7.53 5.54
CA GLN A 9 10.60 -6.72 6.64
C GLN A 9 9.92 -5.35 6.71
N VAL A 10 9.79 -4.63 5.58
CA VAL A 10 9.15 -3.31 5.60
C VAL A 10 7.66 -3.42 5.94
N LEU A 11 6.97 -4.45 5.45
CA LEU A 11 5.57 -4.69 5.77
C LEU A 11 5.37 -4.98 7.27
N SER A 12 6.30 -5.72 7.88
CA SER A 12 6.29 -5.95 9.33
C SER A 12 6.50 -4.66 10.12
N ASP A 13 7.38 -3.77 9.64
CA ASP A 13 7.62 -2.45 10.25
C ASP A 13 6.42 -1.51 10.07
N ILE A 14 5.76 -1.55 8.91
CA ILE A 14 4.51 -0.82 8.63
C ILE A 14 3.40 -1.31 9.57
N ALA A 15 3.19 -2.62 9.70
CA ALA A 15 2.17 -3.18 10.60
C ALA A 15 2.40 -2.75 12.07
N ARG A 16 3.66 -2.61 12.49
CA ARG A 16 4.01 -2.06 13.81
C ARG A 16 3.63 -0.58 13.92
N ALA A 17 3.92 0.23 12.91
CA ALA A 17 3.54 1.64 12.90
C ALA A 17 2.02 1.83 12.90
N MET A 18 1.29 1.07 12.08
CA MET A 18 -0.17 1.07 12.06
C MET A 18 -0.76 0.77 13.45
N SER A 19 -0.16 -0.18 14.19
CA SER A 19 -0.61 -0.54 15.54
C SER A 19 -0.53 0.62 16.54
N VAL A 20 0.44 1.52 16.38
CA VAL A 20 0.59 2.72 17.21
C VAL A 20 -0.49 3.77 16.88
N CYS A 21 -0.86 3.89 15.61
CA CYS A 21 -1.86 4.85 15.13
C CYS A 21 -3.32 4.36 15.26
N ALA A 22 -3.53 3.08 15.52
CA ALA A 22 -4.86 2.48 15.52
C ALA A 22 -5.69 2.93 16.73
N GLU A 23 -6.76 3.70 16.48
CA GLU A 23 -7.66 4.16 17.54
C GLU A 23 -8.83 3.19 17.78
N GLN A 24 -9.40 2.65 16.70
CA GLN A 24 -10.61 1.83 16.76
C GLN A 24 -10.31 0.34 16.99
N PRO A 25 -11.13 -0.39 17.78
CA PRO A 25 -10.95 -1.83 18.00
C PRO A 25 -10.91 -2.66 16.70
N ALA A 26 -11.75 -2.33 15.73
CA ALA A 26 -11.77 -2.99 14.43
C ALA A 26 -10.45 -2.81 13.66
N HIS A 27 -9.85 -1.61 13.71
CA HIS A 27 -8.55 -1.36 13.09
C HIS A 27 -7.47 -2.18 13.77
N LYS A 28 -7.43 -2.19 15.11
CA LYS A 28 -6.48 -2.98 15.90
C LYS A 28 -6.55 -4.47 15.55
N ASN A 29 -7.76 -5.01 15.41
CA ASN A 29 -7.93 -6.42 15.03
C ASN A 29 -7.40 -6.72 13.62
N ALA A 30 -7.74 -5.89 12.63
CA ALA A 30 -7.26 -6.06 11.26
C ALA A 30 -5.73 -5.93 11.16
N ILE A 31 -5.15 -4.96 11.86
CA ILE A 31 -3.70 -4.75 11.91
C ILE A 31 -3.01 -5.92 12.61
N GLU A 32 -3.58 -6.46 13.68
CA GLU A 32 -3.01 -7.61 14.36
C GLU A 32 -2.97 -8.84 13.43
N ARG A 33 -4.05 -9.10 12.70
CA ARG A 33 -4.10 -10.19 11.70
C ARG A 33 -3.05 -9.97 10.60
N PHE A 34 -2.90 -8.75 10.10
CA PHE A 34 -1.86 -8.43 9.12
C PHE A 34 -0.46 -8.66 9.70
N ARG A 35 -0.21 -8.18 10.92
CA ARG A 35 1.07 -8.30 11.64
C ARG A 35 1.46 -9.75 11.90
N THR A 36 0.52 -10.64 12.15
CA THR A 36 0.79 -12.07 12.38
C THR A 36 0.90 -12.86 11.08
N GLN A 37 0.16 -12.50 10.03
CA GLN A 37 0.22 -13.20 8.74
C GLN A 37 1.48 -12.86 7.93
N ILE A 38 1.94 -11.60 7.87
CA ILE A 38 3.12 -11.23 7.05
C ILE A 38 4.36 -12.07 7.35
N PRO A 39 4.78 -12.30 8.62
CA PRO A 39 5.98 -13.09 8.90
C PRO A 39 5.83 -14.57 8.55
N ALA A 40 4.59 -15.07 8.57
CA ALA A 40 4.26 -16.48 8.33
C ALA A 40 3.87 -16.80 6.88
N ALA A 41 3.57 -15.79 6.06
CA ALA A 41 3.05 -15.98 4.72
C ALA A 41 4.07 -16.68 3.79
N ASP A 42 3.59 -17.65 3.01
CA ASP A 42 4.39 -18.29 1.98
C ASP A 42 4.69 -17.33 0.83
N GLU A 43 5.88 -17.45 0.25
CA GLU A 43 6.34 -16.60 -0.86
C GLU A 43 5.89 -17.16 -2.21
N LYS A 44 5.56 -16.26 -3.12
CA LYS A 44 5.21 -16.59 -4.50
C LYS A 44 6.29 -16.04 -5.44
N PRO A 45 6.65 -16.79 -6.51
CA PRO A 45 7.42 -16.20 -7.59
C PRO A 45 6.57 -15.13 -8.28
N PHE A 46 7.20 -14.00 -8.61
CA PHE A 46 6.56 -12.91 -9.34
C PHE A 46 7.54 -12.32 -10.35
N ASP A 47 6.98 -11.72 -11.40
CA ASP A 47 7.75 -10.97 -12.39
C ASP A 47 7.75 -9.49 -12.03
N PRO A 48 8.92 -8.83 -11.95
CA PRO A 48 9.00 -7.38 -11.79
C PRO A 48 8.24 -6.66 -12.90
N SER A 49 7.65 -5.51 -12.58
CA SER A 49 6.89 -4.74 -13.56
C SER A 49 7.75 -3.69 -14.28
N PRO A 50 7.46 -3.40 -15.57
CA PRO A 50 8.00 -2.22 -16.24
C PRO A 50 7.31 -0.90 -15.81
N LEU A 51 6.23 -0.94 -15.03
CA LEU A 51 5.42 0.24 -14.64
C LEU A 51 5.84 0.82 -13.29
N GLU A 52 7.10 1.19 -13.14
CA GLU A 52 7.56 1.91 -11.95
C GLU A 52 6.89 3.30 -11.85
N PRO A 53 6.36 3.69 -10.66
CA PRO A 53 5.78 5.02 -10.48
C PRO A 53 6.79 6.14 -10.77
N VAL A 54 6.34 7.20 -11.46
CA VAL A 54 7.21 8.27 -11.98
C VAL A 54 8.01 8.95 -10.87
N SER A 55 7.35 9.27 -9.77
CA SER A 55 7.90 10.03 -8.67
C SER A 55 8.30 9.16 -7.48
N LEU A 56 8.49 7.84 -7.66
CA LEU A 56 8.78 6.91 -6.56
C LEU A 56 9.97 7.36 -5.71
N ALA A 57 11.03 7.87 -6.35
CA ALA A 57 12.22 8.37 -5.68
C ALA A 57 11.98 9.59 -4.76
N LEU A 58 10.85 10.29 -4.90
CA LEU A 58 10.49 11.44 -4.06
C LEU A 58 9.81 11.03 -2.74
N ALA A 59 9.34 9.78 -2.61
CA ALA A 59 8.73 9.28 -1.38
C ALA A 59 9.78 8.97 -0.30
N VAL A 60 10.34 10.01 0.29
CA VAL A 60 11.47 9.90 1.24
C VAL A 60 11.26 10.71 2.52
N ASP A 61 10.06 11.21 2.77
CA ASP A 61 9.69 11.98 3.96
C ASP A 61 9.71 11.11 5.24
N THR A 62 9.19 9.88 5.20
CA THR A 62 9.24 8.97 6.36
C THR A 62 10.36 7.93 6.27
N ARG A 63 10.75 7.36 7.43
CA ARG A 63 11.70 6.24 7.46
C ARG A 63 11.17 5.03 6.71
N LEU A 64 9.88 4.71 6.85
CA LEU A 64 9.24 3.57 6.19
C LEU A 64 9.20 3.77 4.68
N ALA A 65 8.90 4.99 4.21
CA ALA A 65 8.95 5.34 2.80
C ALA A 65 10.36 5.13 2.23
N ARG A 66 11.40 5.67 2.90
CA ARG A 66 12.80 5.47 2.48
C ARG A 66 13.21 4.00 2.40
N GLN A 67 12.75 3.17 3.35
CA GLN A 67 13.01 1.73 3.32
C GLN A 67 12.32 1.08 2.12
N LEU A 68 11.04 1.36 1.90
CA LEU A 68 10.26 0.82 0.79
C LEU A 68 10.83 1.25 -0.57
N THR A 69 11.09 2.54 -0.78
CA THR A 69 11.55 3.07 -2.07
C THR A 69 12.92 2.52 -2.49
N SER A 70 13.76 2.07 -1.54
CA SER A 70 15.06 1.47 -1.85
C SER A 70 14.97 0.19 -2.70
N PHE A 71 13.81 -0.48 -2.75
CA PHE A 71 13.59 -1.67 -3.57
C PHE A 71 12.25 -1.67 -4.33
N ALA A 72 11.35 -0.70 -4.08
CA ALA A 72 10.00 -0.71 -4.63
C ALA A 72 9.94 -0.69 -6.16
N GLY A 73 10.96 -0.17 -6.86
CA GLY A 73 11.04 -0.24 -8.33
C GLY A 73 11.11 -1.68 -8.89
N GLN A 74 11.41 -2.67 -8.05
CA GLN A 74 11.45 -4.09 -8.44
C GLN A 74 10.11 -4.82 -8.23
N LEU A 75 9.10 -4.15 -7.67
CA LEU A 75 7.80 -4.75 -7.35
C LEU A 75 6.89 -4.88 -8.59
N PRO A 76 5.90 -5.79 -8.57
CA PRO A 76 4.98 -6.00 -9.70
C PRO A 76 3.90 -4.90 -9.74
N TRP A 77 4.29 -3.66 -10.00
CA TRP A 77 3.35 -2.55 -10.20
C TRP A 77 2.45 -2.76 -11.40
N ARG A 78 1.15 -2.55 -11.25
CA ARG A 78 0.16 -2.63 -12.34
C ARG A 78 -0.60 -1.32 -12.41
N GLU A 79 -0.96 -0.91 -13.61
CA GLU A 79 -1.94 0.17 -13.77
C GLU A 79 -3.24 -0.20 -13.04
N THR A 80 -3.81 0.76 -12.32
CA THR A 80 -5.12 0.54 -11.69
C THR A 80 -6.21 0.43 -12.74
N GLN A 81 -7.03 -0.62 -12.63
CA GLN A 81 -8.21 -0.80 -13.48
C GLN A 81 -9.23 0.34 -13.35
N ARG A 82 -9.14 1.15 -12.29
CA ARG A 82 -10.05 2.29 -12.07
C ARG A 82 -9.69 3.51 -12.92
N MET A 83 -8.45 3.60 -13.40
CA MET A 83 -7.98 4.74 -14.20
C MET A 83 -7.25 4.24 -15.45
N PRO A 84 -7.92 3.52 -16.36
CA PRO A 84 -7.28 2.97 -17.55
C PRO A 84 -6.67 4.08 -18.42
N GLY A 85 -5.46 3.86 -18.91
CA GLY A 85 -4.69 4.79 -19.73
C GLY A 85 -3.84 5.81 -18.95
N GLN A 86 -3.80 5.75 -17.62
CA GLN A 86 -2.90 6.59 -16.79
C GLN A 86 -1.48 6.03 -16.68
N GLY A 87 -1.25 4.78 -17.06
CA GLY A 87 0.05 4.13 -17.00
C GLY A 87 0.62 4.17 -15.59
N ASN A 88 1.85 4.66 -15.44
CA ASN A 88 2.56 4.73 -14.16
C ASN A 88 2.19 5.94 -13.29
N LYS A 89 1.13 6.69 -13.62
CA LYS A 89 0.63 7.79 -12.79
C LYS A 89 -0.30 7.36 -11.66
N ALA A 90 -0.93 6.19 -11.81
CA ALA A 90 -1.84 5.60 -10.83
C ALA A 90 -1.68 4.08 -10.86
N VAL A 91 -0.89 3.54 -9.94
CA VAL A 91 -0.50 2.13 -9.95
C VAL A 91 -0.74 1.45 -8.61
N LEU A 92 -1.00 0.16 -8.70
CA LEU A 92 -1.19 -0.76 -7.59
C LEU A 92 -0.09 -1.81 -7.61
N CYS A 93 0.43 -2.17 -6.45
CA CYS A 93 1.20 -3.40 -6.28
C CYS A 93 0.41 -4.31 -5.34
N SER A 94 -0.23 -5.36 -5.86
CA SER A 94 -0.88 -6.35 -5.01
C SER A 94 0.17 -7.22 -4.33
N LEU A 95 0.13 -7.27 -3.00
CA LEU A 95 1.05 -8.10 -2.23
C LEU A 95 0.66 -9.58 -2.29
N ASP A 96 -0.55 -9.90 -2.73
CA ASP A 96 -1.01 -11.26 -3.06
C ASP A 96 -0.29 -11.86 -4.28
N GLU A 97 0.40 -11.03 -5.08
CA GLU A 97 1.34 -11.49 -6.11
C GLU A 97 2.66 -11.99 -5.49
N LEU A 98 3.03 -11.52 -4.29
CA LEU A 98 4.28 -11.86 -3.61
C LEU A 98 4.10 -12.89 -2.49
N PHE A 99 2.94 -12.91 -1.85
CA PHE A 99 2.67 -13.69 -0.66
C PHE A 99 1.33 -14.40 -0.74
N VAL A 100 1.20 -15.52 -0.03
CA VAL A 100 -0.09 -16.17 0.25
C VAL A 100 -0.61 -15.65 1.58
N PHE A 101 -1.63 -14.80 1.52
CA PHE A 101 -2.43 -14.42 2.69
C PHE A 101 -3.69 -15.28 2.77
N GLU A 102 -4.20 -15.51 3.98
CA GLU A 102 -5.38 -16.36 4.16
C GLU A 102 -6.68 -15.56 3.99
N GLU A 103 -6.91 -14.60 4.89
CA GLU A 103 -8.19 -13.91 5.03
C GLU A 103 -8.05 -12.39 4.87
N LEU A 104 -6.96 -11.95 4.25
CA LEU A 104 -6.61 -10.56 4.03
C LEU A 104 -6.10 -10.38 2.61
N THR A 105 -6.39 -9.23 2.03
CA THR A 105 -5.75 -8.73 0.80
C THR A 105 -4.96 -7.49 1.19
N SER A 106 -3.79 -7.31 0.61
CA SER A 106 -2.97 -6.13 0.89
C SER A 106 -2.24 -5.65 -0.35
N GLY A 107 -1.90 -4.37 -0.37
CA GLY A 107 -1.29 -3.76 -1.53
C GLY A 107 -0.68 -2.40 -1.23
N LEU A 108 0.08 -1.91 -2.20
CA LEU A 108 0.55 -0.53 -2.25
C LEU A 108 -0.25 0.19 -3.32
N LEU A 109 -0.72 1.40 -3.00
CA LEU A 109 -1.28 2.34 -3.96
C LEU A 109 -0.33 3.51 -4.13
N TRP A 110 -0.01 3.85 -5.37
CA TRP A 110 0.71 5.06 -5.72
C TRP A 110 -0.13 5.95 -6.62
N LEU A 111 -0.24 7.22 -6.24
CA LEU A 111 -0.89 8.27 -7.01
C LEU A 111 0.10 9.41 -7.21
N GLU A 112 0.34 9.80 -8.46
CA GLU A 112 1.17 10.96 -8.77
C GLU A 112 0.53 12.27 -8.29
N PRO A 113 1.32 13.33 -8.05
CA PRO A 113 0.80 14.65 -7.70
C PRO A 113 -0.28 15.12 -8.68
N GLY A 114 -1.42 15.55 -8.14
CA GLY A 114 -2.55 16.05 -8.92
C GLY A 114 -3.44 14.96 -9.54
N VAL A 115 -3.16 13.67 -9.31
CA VAL A 115 -4.03 12.57 -9.72
C VAL A 115 -5.22 12.46 -8.77
N ALA A 116 -6.43 12.56 -9.31
CA ALA A 116 -7.67 12.34 -8.57
C ALA A 116 -8.16 10.89 -8.79
N TYR A 117 -8.11 10.07 -7.75
CA TYR A 117 -8.61 8.70 -7.81
C TYR A 117 -10.14 8.68 -7.77
N PRO A 118 -10.83 7.96 -8.69
CA PRO A 118 -12.28 7.96 -8.74
C PRO A 118 -12.94 7.47 -7.45
N GLU A 119 -14.10 8.05 -7.13
CA GLU A 119 -14.96 7.53 -6.07
C GLU A 119 -15.32 6.07 -6.36
N HIS A 120 -15.25 5.26 -5.32
CA HIS A 120 -15.67 3.87 -5.39
C HIS A 120 -16.00 3.35 -3.99
N ASN A 121 -16.72 2.24 -3.99
CA ASN A 121 -16.96 1.42 -2.80
C ASN A 121 -16.84 -0.04 -3.20
N HIS A 122 -16.64 -0.89 -2.20
CA HIS A 122 -16.68 -2.33 -2.34
C HIS A 122 -17.12 -2.95 -1.00
N PRO A 123 -17.64 -4.19 -0.99
CA PRO A 123 -18.16 -4.79 0.24
C PRO A 123 -17.13 -5.02 1.35
N PRO A 124 -15.88 -5.46 1.07
CA PRO A 124 -14.88 -5.64 2.12
C PRO A 124 -14.50 -4.31 2.82
N PRO A 125 -14.34 -4.30 4.15
CA PRO A 125 -13.76 -3.14 4.83
C PRO A 125 -12.29 -2.97 4.44
N GLU A 126 -11.84 -1.71 4.32
CA GLU A 126 -10.50 -1.35 3.86
C GLU A 126 -9.83 -0.35 4.81
N LEU A 127 -8.51 -0.50 5.01
CA LEU A 127 -7.70 0.39 5.83
C LEU A 127 -6.52 0.91 5.00
N TYR A 128 -6.37 2.22 4.94
CA TYR A 128 -5.21 2.87 4.35
C TYR A 128 -4.26 3.39 5.42
N PHE A 129 -2.97 3.26 5.16
CA PHE A 129 -1.90 3.85 5.95
C PHE A 129 -0.98 4.63 5.02
N THR A 130 -0.94 5.95 5.18
CA THR A 130 -0.13 6.82 4.33
C THR A 130 1.34 6.64 4.67
N LEU A 131 2.14 6.16 3.70
CA LEU A 131 3.58 5.95 3.91
C LEU A 131 4.41 7.19 3.59
N SER A 132 3.95 7.99 2.62
CA SER A 132 4.64 9.19 2.13
C SER A 132 3.65 10.18 1.54
N GLY A 133 3.99 11.46 1.65
CA GLY A 133 3.28 12.56 1.04
C GLY A 133 1.99 12.93 1.77
N THR A 134 1.13 13.65 1.05
CA THR A 134 -0.15 14.16 1.54
C THR A 134 -1.21 13.99 0.48
N ALA A 135 -2.46 13.76 0.89
CA ALA A 135 -3.60 13.69 -0.01
C ALA A 135 -4.88 14.18 0.69
N GLU A 136 -5.90 14.51 -0.09
CA GLU A 136 -7.25 14.78 0.39
C GLU A 136 -8.12 13.56 0.15
N TRP A 137 -8.67 12.97 1.21
CA TRP A 137 -9.48 11.76 1.15
C TRP A 137 -10.86 12.00 1.73
N ARG A 138 -11.87 11.41 1.10
CA ARG A 138 -13.18 11.23 1.71
C ARG A 138 -13.50 9.74 1.77
N PHE A 139 -14.09 9.30 2.87
CA PHE A 139 -14.33 7.89 3.17
C PHE A 139 -15.50 7.74 4.13
N GLY A 140 -16.00 6.51 4.30
CA GLY A 140 -17.11 6.21 5.21
C GLY A 140 -18.45 6.85 4.81
N GLY A 141 -18.64 7.14 3.51
CA GLY A 141 -19.84 7.82 3.00
C GLY A 141 -19.87 9.33 3.28
N SER A 142 -18.79 9.92 3.76
CA SER A 142 -18.66 11.37 3.93
C SER A 142 -18.48 12.08 2.59
N ASP A 143 -19.19 13.19 2.39
CA ASP A 143 -18.95 14.13 1.28
C ASP A 143 -17.78 15.10 1.55
N GLN A 144 -17.30 15.14 2.79
CA GLN A 144 -16.19 16.00 3.20
C GLN A 144 -14.85 15.31 2.99
N TYR A 145 -13.94 16.03 2.32
CA TYR A 145 -12.53 15.67 2.27
C TYR A 145 -11.83 15.96 3.59
N ARG A 146 -10.85 15.12 3.90
CA ARG A 146 -9.96 15.23 5.04
C ARG A 146 -8.53 15.05 4.53
N SER A 147 -7.64 15.92 5.00
CA SER A 147 -6.22 15.76 4.76
C SER A 147 -5.72 14.49 5.46
N VAL A 148 -4.97 13.69 4.72
CA VAL A 148 -4.16 12.59 5.24
C VAL A 148 -2.71 12.86 4.88
N SER A 149 -1.80 12.52 5.80
CA SER A 149 -0.36 12.64 5.60
C SER A 149 0.34 11.43 6.20
N ALA A 150 1.58 11.22 5.78
CA ALA A 150 2.49 10.27 6.42
C ALA A 150 3.01 10.76 7.78
#